data_AF-A0A2E6C8S5-F1
#
_entry.id   AF-A0A2E6C8S5-F1
#
_cell.length_a   1.000
_cell.length_b   1.000
_cell.length_c   1.000
_cell.angle_alpha   90.00
_cell.angle_beta   90.00
_cell.angle_gamma   90.00
#
_symmetry.space_group_name_H-M   'P 1'
#
loop_
_entity.id
_entity.type
_entity.pdbx_description
1 polymer ?
#
loop_
_entity_poly.entity_id
_entity_poly.type
_entity_poly.pdbx_seq_one_letter_code
_entity_poly.pdbx_strand_id
1 'polypeptide(L)'
;MPLPKVVAPTFELKLISTSKTIKYRPFLVKEEKALLIAMESGNEKDIAATIKEVLKSCILSRGIKVDDLPSFELEYLFLNIRGKSVGESVELLATCQDDGETKVPLTIALTDIKLDVPDEHTDTIDLGGGISIKMKYPSMQQFLDSNFSIAGTDENRIDEAFKAVADSIDQIFTEEESWSASDCTKKEIVAFIEQLSSGQFSKIEQFFATMPKLQYKGKITNPNTNVESEVVVEGLANFFA
;
A
#
# COMPACT_ATOMS: atom_id res chain seq x y z
N MET A 1 -18.87 37.03 16.12
CA MET A 1 -17.70 37.18 15.24
C MET A 1 -17.13 35.79 14.97
N PRO A 2 -16.79 35.43 13.73
CA PRO A 2 -16.16 34.14 13.45
C PRO A 2 -14.76 34.10 14.07
N LEU A 3 -14.37 32.93 14.57
CA LEU A 3 -13.02 32.67 15.05
C LEU A 3 -12.00 32.81 13.90
N PRO A 4 -10.75 33.22 14.18
CA PRO A 4 -9.70 33.30 13.18
C PRO A 4 -9.39 31.92 12.59
N LYS A 5 -9.05 31.86 11.30
CA LYS A 5 -8.61 30.63 10.64
C LYS A 5 -7.12 30.40 10.93
N VAL A 6 -6.79 29.21 11.42
CA VAL A 6 -5.40 28.78 11.58
C VAL A 6 -4.79 28.51 10.20
N VAL A 7 -3.62 29.09 9.94
CA VAL A 7 -2.85 28.84 8.73
C VAL A 7 -1.77 27.82 9.06
N ALA A 8 -1.73 26.72 8.32
CA ALA A 8 -0.71 25.70 8.45
C ALA A 8 0.40 25.89 7.40
N PRO A 9 1.66 25.54 7.72
CA PRO A 9 2.74 25.52 6.73
C PRO A 9 2.43 24.51 5.61
N THR A 10 2.96 24.79 4.42
CA THR A 10 2.86 23.91 3.25
C THR A 10 4.22 23.28 2.96
N PHE A 11 4.22 22.00 2.67
CA PHE A 11 5.39 21.21 2.30
C PHE A 11 5.20 20.59 0.92
N GLU A 12 6.29 20.13 0.33
CA GLU A 12 6.30 19.45 -0.95
C GLU A 12 6.80 18.01 -0.79
N LEU A 13 6.15 17.08 -1.49
CA LEU A 13 6.55 15.68 -1.54
C LEU A 13 6.51 15.19 -2.98
N LYS A 14 7.56 14.48 -3.41
CA LYS A 14 7.57 13.80 -4.70
C LYS A 14 6.96 12.41 -4.54
N LEU A 15 5.89 12.13 -5.29
CA LEU A 15 5.25 10.82 -5.34
C LEU A 15 6.21 9.79 -5.93
N ILE A 16 6.16 8.57 -5.41
CA ILE A 16 7.00 7.45 -5.81
C ILE A 16 6.61 6.97 -7.21
N SER A 17 5.33 6.63 -7.39
CA SER A 17 4.77 6.00 -8.58
C SER A 17 4.81 6.88 -9.82
N THR A 18 4.55 8.19 -9.67
CA THR A 18 4.39 9.12 -10.80
C THR A 18 5.51 10.15 -10.90
N SER A 19 6.41 10.21 -9.91
CA SER A 19 7.41 11.29 -9.79
C SER A 19 6.83 12.72 -9.76
N LYS A 20 5.50 12.88 -9.61
CA LYS A 20 4.84 14.18 -9.52
C LYS A 20 5.08 14.78 -8.14
N THR A 21 5.37 16.07 -8.10
CA THR A 21 5.48 16.80 -6.83
C THR A 21 4.12 17.31 -6.40
N ILE A 22 3.73 17.00 -5.16
CA ILE A 22 2.48 17.46 -4.55
C ILE A 22 2.77 18.41 -3.39
N LYS A 23 1.80 19.27 -3.09
CA LYS A 23 1.79 20.13 -1.91
C LYS A 23 0.87 19.54 -0.86
N TYR A 24 1.30 19.56 0.38
CA TYR A 24 0.51 19.08 1.52
C TYR A 24 0.73 19.96 2.75
N ARG A 25 -0.13 19.81 3.75
CA ARG A 25 0.04 20.42 5.08
C ARG A 25 0.03 19.35 6.17
N PRO A 26 0.59 19.64 7.37
CA PRO A 26 0.44 18.78 8.54
C PRO A 26 -1.04 18.60 8.95
N PHE A 27 -1.27 17.56 9.75
CA PHE A 27 -2.54 17.31 10.43
C PHE A 27 -2.90 18.49 11.31
N LEU A 28 -4.19 18.80 11.33
CA LEU A 28 -4.82 19.61 12.35
C LEU A 28 -5.29 18.69 13.48
N VAL A 29 -5.53 19.27 14.66
CA VAL A 29 -6.02 18.53 15.85
C VAL A 29 -7.26 17.67 15.54
N LYS A 30 -8.13 18.10 14.64
CA LYS A 30 -9.31 17.32 14.22
C LYS A 30 -8.96 16.02 13.48
N GLU A 31 -7.90 16.03 12.68
CA GLU A 31 -7.45 14.89 11.87
C GLU A 31 -6.69 13.89 12.74
N GLU A 32 -5.84 14.39 13.63
CA GLU A 32 -5.16 13.57 14.64
C GLU A 32 -6.18 12.86 15.55
N LYS A 33 -7.20 13.58 16.03
CA LYS A 33 -8.28 12.99 16.83
C LYS A 33 -9.06 11.92 16.06
N ALA A 34 -9.32 12.15 14.76
CA ALA A 34 -10.02 11.17 13.94
C ALA A 34 -9.20 9.87 13.79
N LEU A 35 -7.89 10.00 13.53
CA LEU A 35 -6.99 8.85 13.44
C LEU A 35 -6.92 8.08 14.76
N LEU A 36 -6.81 8.77 15.89
CA LEU A 36 -6.78 8.14 17.21
C LEU A 36 -8.05 7.31 17.45
N ILE A 37 -9.23 7.87 17.20
CA ILE A 37 -10.51 7.16 17.37
C ILE A 37 -10.60 5.94 16.44
N ALA A 38 -10.13 6.07 15.21
CA ALA A 38 -10.12 4.95 14.26
C ALA A 38 -9.15 3.84 14.70
N MET A 39 -8.00 4.20 15.27
CA MET A 39 -7.06 3.23 15.83
C MET A 39 -7.63 2.53 17.08
N GLU A 40 -8.32 3.26 17.95
CA GLU A 40 -9.00 2.70 19.13
C GLU A 40 -10.12 1.71 18.76
N SER A 41 -10.74 1.84 17.58
CA SER A 41 -11.78 0.89 17.13
C SER A 41 -11.21 -0.48 16.75
N GLY A 42 -9.92 -0.55 16.42
CA GLY A 42 -9.25 -1.78 15.96
C GLY A 42 -9.76 -2.34 14.63
N ASN A 43 -10.69 -1.65 13.96
CA ASN A 43 -11.24 -2.10 12.68
C ASN A 43 -10.44 -1.55 11.52
N GLU A 44 -9.73 -2.43 10.81
CA GLU A 44 -8.86 -2.06 9.68
C GLU A 44 -9.59 -1.28 8.57
N LYS A 45 -10.87 -1.55 8.31
CA LYS A 45 -11.65 -0.80 7.31
C LYS A 45 -11.89 0.64 7.74
N ASP A 46 -12.16 0.86 9.03
CA ASP A 46 -12.38 2.19 9.60
C ASP A 46 -11.07 2.98 9.65
N ILE A 47 -9.96 2.32 9.99
CA ILE A 47 -8.61 2.89 9.96
C ILE A 47 -8.27 3.35 8.53
N ALA A 48 -8.45 2.45 7.56
CA ALA A 48 -8.18 2.73 6.16
C ALA A 48 -9.06 3.85 5.60
N ALA A 49 -10.36 3.86 5.92
CA ALA A 49 -11.26 4.94 5.54
C ALA A 49 -10.80 6.29 6.11
N THR A 50 -10.48 6.32 7.40
CA THR A 50 -10.02 7.54 8.09
C THR A 50 -8.70 8.06 7.52
N ILE A 51 -7.73 7.18 7.23
CA ILE A 51 -6.49 7.54 6.55
C ILE A 51 -6.78 8.22 5.22
N LYS A 52 -7.67 7.67 4.38
CA LYS A 52 -8.05 8.28 3.10
C LYS A 52 -8.65 9.67 3.29
N GLU A 53 -9.54 9.85 4.26
CA GLU A 53 -10.18 11.16 4.53
C GLU A 53 -9.18 12.21 5.02
N VAL A 54 -8.26 11.81 5.90
CA VAL A 54 -7.20 12.69 6.39
C VAL A 54 -6.27 13.09 5.26
N LEU A 55 -5.82 12.14 4.44
CA LEU A 55 -4.98 12.41 3.28
C LEU A 55 -5.65 13.36 2.29
N LYS A 56 -6.92 13.14 1.95
CA LYS A 56 -7.73 14.04 1.10
C LYS A 56 -7.77 15.47 1.65
N SER A 57 -7.82 15.61 2.97
CA SER A 57 -7.86 16.91 3.65
C SER A 57 -6.51 17.61 3.74
N CYS A 58 -5.41 16.85 3.74
CA CYS A 58 -4.05 17.35 3.93
C CYS A 58 -3.34 17.64 2.60
N ILE A 59 -3.69 16.94 1.52
CA ILE A 59 -3.15 17.19 0.18
C ILE A 59 -3.81 18.45 -0.40
N LEU A 60 -2.98 19.42 -0.78
CA LEU A 60 -3.40 20.72 -1.33
C LEU A 60 -3.33 20.75 -2.86
N SER A 61 -2.55 19.85 -3.46
CA SER A 61 -2.48 19.71 -4.92
C SER A 61 -3.78 19.18 -5.52
N ARG A 62 -4.23 19.82 -6.60
CA ARG A 62 -5.38 19.34 -7.39
C ARG A 62 -4.99 18.16 -8.27
N GLY A 63 -5.96 17.32 -8.61
CA GLY A 63 -5.77 16.19 -9.53
C GLY A 63 -5.15 14.94 -8.90
N ILE A 64 -4.99 14.92 -7.57
CA ILE A 64 -4.61 13.72 -6.83
C ILE A 64 -5.87 13.06 -6.29
N LYS A 65 -6.22 11.89 -6.83
CA LYS A 65 -7.31 11.07 -6.34
C LYS A 65 -6.76 10.03 -5.37
N VAL A 66 -6.89 10.31 -4.08
CA VAL A 66 -6.38 9.46 -2.99
C VAL A 66 -6.91 8.02 -3.09
N ASP A 67 -8.14 7.83 -3.54
CA ASP A 67 -8.75 6.49 -3.67
C ASP A 67 -8.11 5.63 -4.77
N ASP A 68 -7.44 6.26 -5.75
CA ASP A 68 -6.82 5.60 -6.90
C ASP A 68 -5.31 5.40 -6.69
N LEU A 69 -4.75 5.92 -5.58
CA LEU A 69 -3.33 5.80 -5.31
C LEU A 69 -2.97 4.36 -4.91
N PRO A 70 -1.81 3.84 -5.38
CA PRO A 70 -1.26 2.58 -4.91
C PRO A 70 -1.16 2.55 -3.39
N SER A 71 -1.34 1.38 -2.78
CA SER A 71 -1.25 1.20 -1.33
C SER A 71 0.05 1.80 -0.77
N PHE A 72 1.22 1.41 -1.29
CA PHE A 72 2.53 1.93 -0.84
C PHE A 72 2.67 3.45 -0.95
N GLU A 73 2.01 4.09 -1.92
CA GLU A 73 2.04 5.54 -2.08
C GLU A 73 1.18 6.22 -1.01
N LEU A 74 0.02 5.63 -0.67
CA LEU A 74 -0.80 6.10 0.44
C LEU A 74 -0.05 5.98 1.77
N GLU A 75 0.66 4.87 1.99
CA GLU A 75 1.49 4.71 3.18
C GLU A 75 2.60 5.77 3.21
N TYR A 76 3.27 5.98 2.08
CA TYR A 76 4.36 6.94 1.97
C TYR A 76 3.89 8.36 2.28
N LEU A 77 2.75 8.75 1.69
CA LEU A 77 2.12 10.04 1.95
C LEU A 77 1.75 10.19 3.41
N PHE A 78 1.11 9.17 3.98
CA PHE A 78 0.67 9.21 5.36
C PHE A 78 1.85 9.38 6.33
N LEU A 79 2.91 8.58 6.17
CA LEU A 79 4.10 8.67 7.02
C LEU A 79 4.76 10.06 6.91
N ASN A 80 4.94 10.59 5.70
CA ASN A 80 5.53 11.92 5.51
C ASN A 80 4.69 13.06 6.10
N ILE A 81 3.36 12.97 6.01
CA ILE A 81 2.47 13.98 6.60
C ILE A 81 2.48 13.85 8.12
N ARG A 82 2.34 12.63 8.67
CA ARG A 82 2.42 12.34 10.11
C ARG A 82 3.74 12.83 10.70
N GLY A 83 4.85 12.59 9.99
CA GLY A 83 6.18 13.04 10.35
C GLY A 83 6.28 14.53 10.65
N LYS A 84 5.62 15.35 9.82
CA LYS A 84 5.57 16.82 9.99
C LYS A 84 4.48 17.30 10.96
N SER A 85 3.66 16.39 11.48
CA SER A 85 2.51 16.73 12.33
C SER A 85 2.75 16.39 13.80
N VAL A 86 3.20 15.16 14.08
CA VAL A 86 3.26 14.61 15.44
C VAL A 86 4.69 14.29 15.85
N GLY A 87 5.51 13.76 14.94
CA GLY A 87 6.89 13.42 15.20
C GLY A 87 7.50 12.55 14.10
N GLU A 88 8.82 12.60 13.95
CA GLU A 88 9.56 11.93 12.87
C GLU A 88 9.90 10.45 13.17
N SER A 89 9.32 9.88 14.23
CA SER A 89 9.50 8.47 14.61
C SER A 89 8.16 7.77 14.93
N VAL A 90 8.21 6.45 14.94
CA VAL A 90 7.15 5.54 15.39
C VAL A 90 7.76 4.62 16.45
N GLU A 91 7.06 4.43 17.57
CA GLU A 91 7.42 3.45 18.58
C GLU A 91 6.48 2.27 18.46
N LEU A 92 7.02 1.06 18.36
CA LEU A 92 6.26 -0.18 18.27
C LEU A 92 6.91 -1.28 19.10
N LEU A 93 6.14 -2.33 19.42
CA LEU A 93 6.63 -3.50 20.12
C LEU A 93 6.92 -4.61 19.12
N ALA A 94 8.19 -4.87 18.84
CA ALA A 94 8.61 -5.93 17.95
C ALA A 94 8.73 -7.25 18.73
N THR A 95 8.11 -8.33 18.23
CA THR A 95 8.25 -9.67 18.80
C THR A 95 9.55 -10.32 18.30
N CYS A 96 10.35 -10.83 19.23
CA CYS A 96 11.56 -11.57 18.94
C CYS A 96 11.25 -12.91 18.26
N GLN A 97 11.90 -13.20 17.14
CA GLN A 97 11.61 -14.36 16.28
C GLN A 97 12.09 -15.69 16.87
N ASP A 98 13.05 -15.65 17.80
CA ASP A 98 13.67 -16.83 18.39
C ASP A 98 12.80 -17.55 19.42
N ASP A 99 11.96 -16.81 20.16
CA ASP A 99 10.99 -17.38 21.10
C ASP A 99 9.53 -17.11 20.74
N GLY A 100 9.25 -16.16 19.83
CA GLY A 100 7.90 -15.83 19.37
C GLY A 100 7.03 -15.14 20.42
N GLU A 101 7.57 -14.80 21.60
CA GLU A 101 6.80 -14.26 22.73
C GLU A 101 7.40 -12.96 23.29
N THR A 102 8.73 -12.85 23.34
CA THR A 102 9.39 -11.68 23.93
C THR A 102 9.19 -10.47 23.05
N LYS A 103 8.70 -9.36 23.62
CA LYS A 103 8.49 -8.09 22.91
C LYS A 103 9.52 -7.06 23.33
N VAL A 104 10.15 -6.42 22.35
CA VAL A 104 11.17 -5.38 22.54
C VAL A 104 10.67 -4.06 21.96
N PRO A 105 10.72 -2.95 22.72
CA PRO A 105 10.43 -1.62 22.19
C PRO A 105 11.40 -1.28 21.06
N LEU A 106 10.84 -0.90 19.91
CA LEU A 106 11.58 -0.48 18.73
C LEU A 106 11.11 0.92 18.32
N THR A 107 12.05 1.86 18.28
CA THR A 107 11.80 3.20 17.74
C THR A 107 12.33 3.27 16.33
N ILE A 108 11.44 3.44 15.36
CA ILE A 108 11.77 3.57 13.93
C ILE A 108 11.69 5.03 13.54
N ALA A 109 12.77 5.59 12.98
CA ALA A 109 12.67 6.88 12.33
C ALA A 109 11.94 6.73 10.98
N LEU A 110 11.01 7.63 10.68
CA LEU A 110 10.27 7.62 9.42
C LEU A 110 11.19 7.73 8.18
N THR A 111 12.38 8.30 8.36
CA THR A 111 13.42 8.37 7.32
C THR A 111 14.02 7.02 6.98
N ASP A 112 13.95 6.04 7.89
CA ASP A 112 14.55 4.71 7.72
C ASP A 112 13.58 3.74 7.05
N ILE A 113 12.30 4.11 6.95
CA ILE A 113 11.31 3.39 6.15
C ILE A 113 11.56 3.73 4.69
N LYS A 114 11.97 2.72 3.90
CA LYS A 114 12.29 2.88 2.49
C LYS A 114 11.34 2.05 1.65
N LEU A 115 11.14 2.50 0.41
CA LEU A 115 10.51 1.69 -0.60
C LEU A 115 11.49 0.60 -1.02
N ASP A 116 11.10 -0.64 -0.81
CA ASP A 116 11.77 -1.80 -1.35
C ASP A 116 11.08 -2.21 -2.63
N VAL A 117 11.86 -2.25 -3.70
CA VAL A 117 11.44 -2.74 -5.00
C VAL A 117 12.36 -3.90 -5.31
N PRO A 118 11.88 -5.15 -5.27
CA PRO A 118 12.65 -6.30 -5.71
C PRO A 118 13.20 -6.09 -7.12
N ASP A 119 14.47 -6.43 -7.37
CA ASP A 119 15.14 -6.21 -8.66
C ASP A 119 14.41 -6.89 -9.84
N GLU A 120 13.70 -7.97 -9.55
CA GLU A 120 12.91 -8.74 -10.52
C GLU A 120 11.52 -8.15 -10.79
N HIS A 121 11.12 -7.09 -10.08
CA HIS A 121 9.80 -6.51 -10.24
C HIS A 121 9.67 -5.73 -11.55
N THR A 122 8.61 -6.02 -12.30
CA THR A 122 8.25 -5.33 -13.54
C THR A 122 6.74 -5.11 -13.58
N ASP A 123 6.32 -3.93 -14.04
CA ASP A 123 4.90 -3.64 -14.30
C ASP A 123 4.42 -4.22 -15.63
N THR A 124 5.34 -4.70 -16.47
CA THR A 124 5.06 -5.24 -17.80
C THR A 124 5.42 -6.72 -17.83
N ILE A 125 4.42 -7.57 -18.07
CA ILE A 125 4.50 -9.02 -18.03
C ILE A 125 4.35 -9.56 -19.45
N ASP A 126 5.40 -10.20 -19.96
CA ASP A 126 5.34 -10.94 -21.22
C ASP A 126 4.72 -12.32 -20.99
N LEU A 127 3.56 -12.59 -21.61
CA LEU A 127 2.88 -13.87 -21.53
C LEU A 127 3.36 -14.86 -22.60
N GLY A 128 4.22 -14.44 -23.53
CA GLY A 128 4.62 -15.20 -24.69
C GLY A 128 3.56 -15.19 -25.79
N GLY A 129 3.95 -15.63 -26.99
CA GLY A 129 3.06 -15.60 -28.16
C GLY A 129 2.76 -14.19 -28.69
N GLY A 130 3.61 -13.21 -28.36
CA GLY A 130 3.46 -11.82 -28.77
C GLY A 130 2.44 -11.02 -27.96
N ILE A 131 1.99 -11.55 -26.81
CA ILE A 131 1.02 -10.89 -25.93
C ILE A 131 1.72 -10.45 -24.64
N SER A 132 1.53 -9.19 -24.27
CA SER A 132 2.02 -8.60 -23.02
C SER A 132 0.88 -7.93 -22.25
N ILE A 133 0.99 -7.95 -20.92
CA ILE A 133 0.12 -7.21 -20.02
C ILE A 133 0.93 -6.13 -19.33
N LYS A 134 0.41 -4.91 -19.33
CA LYS A 134 0.85 -3.86 -18.40
C LYS A 134 -0.09 -3.82 -17.20
N MET A 135 0.49 -3.94 -16.02
CA MET A 135 -0.20 -3.92 -14.74
C MET A 135 -0.17 -2.51 -14.14
N LYS A 136 -1.15 -2.23 -13.29
CA LYS A 136 -1.17 -1.11 -12.35
C LYS A 136 -1.29 -1.66 -10.94
N TYR A 137 -0.74 -0.93 -9.97
CA TYR A 137 -0.80 -1.34 -8.58
C TYR A 137 -2.22 -1.16 -8.02
N PRO A 138 -2.69 -2.11 -7.19
CA PRO A 138 -3.99 -2.00 -6.55
C PRO A 138 -4.02 -0.82 -5.57
N SER A 139 -5.18 -0.18 -5.47
CA SER A 139 -5.42 0.82 -4.44
C SER A 139 -5.54 0.17 -3.06
N MET A 140 -5.46 0.96 -1.99
CA MET A 140 -5.63 0.41 -0.63
C MET A 140 -6.98 -0.29 -0.44
N GLN A 141 -8.05 0.19 -1.08
CA GLN A 141 -9.35 -0.50 -1.00
C GLN A 141 -9.29 -1.89 -1.63
N GLN A 142 -8.72 -1.98 -2.84
CA GLN A 142 -8.54 -3.25 -3.55
C GLN A 142 -7.61 -4.19 -2.79
N PHE A 143 -6.55 -3.66 -2.17
CA PHE A 143 -5.63 -4.44 -1.34
C PHE A 143 -6.32 -5.00 -0.09
N LEU A 144 -7.14 -4.20 0.60
CA LEU A 144 -7.91 -4.69 1.75
C LEU A 144 -8.92 -5.74 1.33
N ASP A 145 -9.73 -5.45 0.31
CA ASP A 145 -10.72 -6.40 -0.20
C ASP A 145 -10.06 -7.72 -0.62
N SER A 146 -8.86 -7.66 -1.22
CA SER A 146 -8.09 -8.86 -1.61
C SER A 146 -7.52 -9.63 -0.41
N ASN A 147 -7.07 -8.95 0.66
CA ASN A 147 -6.53 -9.63 1.85
C ASN A 147 -7.62 -10.29 2.70
N PHE A 148 -8.80 -9.67 2.84
CA PHE A 148 -9.91 -10.23 3.61
C PHE A 148 -10.54 -11.46 2.95
N SER A 149 -10.43 -11.59 1.63
CA SER A 149 -10.88 -12.75 0.85
C SER A 149 -10.03 -14.01 1.04
N ILE A 150 -8.88 -13.92 1.73
CA ILE A 150 -7.95 -15.06 1.93
C ILE A 150 -8.39 -15.97 3.10
N ALA A 151 -9.37 -15.55 3.91
CA ALA A 151 -9.79 -16.24 5.14
C ALA A 151 -10.99 -17.23 5.00
N GLY A 152 -11.38 -17.65 3.79
CA GLY A 152 -12.46 -18.61 3.54
C GLY A 152 -12.05 -19.83 2.69
N THR A 153 -12.87 -20.89 2.67
CA THR A 153 -12.77 -22.01 1.71
C THR A 153 -13.78 -21.83 0.56
N ASP A 154 -13.46 -22.39 -0.61
CA ASP A 154 -14.31 -22.57 -1.83
C ASP A 154 -14.30 -21.49 -2.94
N GLU A 155 -14.69 -21.94 -4.14
CA GLU A 155 -14.64 -21.37 -5.51
C GLU A 155 -14.70 -19.84 -5.65
N ASN A 156 -15.41 -19.15 -4.76
CA ASN A 156 -15.48 -17.68 -4.72
C ASN A 156 -14.10 -17.01 -4.62
N ARG A 157 -13.10 -17.66 -4.03
CA ARG A 157 -11.73 -17.13 -3.92
C ARG A 157 -11.01 -17.02 -5.25
N ILE A 158 -11.23 -17.97 -6.15
CA ILE A 158 -10.60 -17.99 -7.47
C ILE A 158 -11.20 -16.86 -8.32
N ASP A 159 -12.51 -16.71 -8.29
CA ASP A 159 -13.22 -15.62 -8.95
C ASP A 159 -12.80 -14.24 -8.41
N GLU A 160 -12.59 -14.11 -7.10
CA GLU A 160 -12.11 -12.88 -6.47
C GLU A 160 -10.66 -12.57 -6.84
N ALA A 161 -9.79 -13.58 -6.92
CA ALA A 161 -8.42 -13.43 -7.40
C ALA A 161 -8.41 -12.95 -8.87
N PHE A 162 -9.22 -13.56 -9.75
CA PHE A 162 -9.33 -13.11 -11.14
C PHE A 162 -9.88 -11.69 -11.26
N LYS A 163 -10.83 -11.30 -10.42
CA LYS A 163 -11.33 -9.92 -10.37
C LYS A 163 -10.26 -8.94 -9.90
N ALA A 164 -9.46 -9.30 -8.89
CA ALA A 164 -8.38 -8.47 -8.38
C ALA A 164 -7.27 -8.28 -9.43
N VAL A 165 -6.93 -9.36 -10.15
CA VAL A 165 -6.02 -9.31 -11.30
C VAL A 165 -6.59 -8.39 -12.38
N ALA A 166 -7.85 -8.60 -12.79
CA ALA A 166 -8.50 -7.79 -13.81
C ALA A 166 -8.54 -6.29 -13.45
N ASP A 167 -8.81 -5.99 -12.18
CA ASP A 167 -8.79 -4.62 -11.66
C ASP A 167 -7.40 -3.98 -11.64
N SER A 168 -6.35 -4.81 -11.66
CA SER A 168 -4.94 -4.42 -11.67
C SER A 168 -4.33 -4.44 -13.08
N ILE A 169 -5.09 -4.74 -14.12
CA ILE A 169 -4.63 -4.60 -15.51
C ILE A 169 -4.83 -3.15 -15.95
N ASP A 170 -3.79 -2.56 -16.52
CA ASP A 170 -3.82 -1.23 -17.15
C ASP A 170 -4.08 -1.37 -18.65
N GLN A 171 -3.33 -2.26 -19.31
CA GLN A 171 -3.36 -2.45 -20.75
C GLN A 171 -2.96 -3.88 -21.11
N ILE A 172 -3.59 -4.43 -22.14
CA ILE A 172 -3.17 -5.68 -22.80
C ILE A 172 -2.73 -5.27 -24.20
N PHE A 173 -1.60 -5.77 -24.68
CA PHE A 173 -1.09 -5.36 -25.99
C PHE A 173 -0.28 -6.46 -26.66
N THR A 174 -0.24 -6.38 -27.99
CA THR A 174 0.62 -7.15 -28.88
C THR A 174 1.54 -6.22 -29.65
N GLU A 175 2.32 -6.76 -30.59
CA GLU A 175 3.13 -5.93 -31.49
C GLU A 175 2.29 -5.01 -32.39
N GLU A 176 1.05 -5.39 -32.70
CA GLU A 176 0.20 -4.68 -33.67
C GLU A 176 -0.95 -3.92 -33.01
N GLU A 177 -1.49 -4.44 -31.90
CA GLU A 177 -2.72 -3.93 -31.29
C GLU A 177 -2.55 -3.69 -29.79
N SER A 178 -3.36 -2.78 -29.24
CA SER A 178 -3.34 -2.42 -27.83
C SER A 178 -4.74 -2.13 -27.34
N TRP A 179 -5.11 -2.75 -26.22
CA TRP A 179 -6.40 -2.59 -25.55
C TRP A 179 -6.18 -2.03 -24.15
N SER A 180 -6.66 -0.81 -23.91
CA SER A 180 -6.70 -0.25 -22.56
C SER A 180 -7.76 -0.98 -21.73
N ALA A 181 -7.47 -1.32 -20.48
CA ALA A 181 -8.45 -1.95 -19.60
C ALA A 181 -9.70 -1.08 -19.38
N SER A 182 -9.59 0.25 -19.55
CA SER A 182 -10.73 1.18 -19.50
C SER A 182 -11.72 1.02 -20.65
N ASP A 183 -11.26 0.48 -21.77
CA ASP A 183 -12.04 0.34 -23.01
C ASP A 183 -12.69 -1.05 -23.10
N CYS A 184 -12.28 -1.97 -22.21
CA CYS A 184 -12.83 -3.32 -22.08
C CYS A 184 -13.79 -3.42 -20.89
N THR A 185 -14.77 -4.31 -20.98
CA THR A 185 -15.58 -4.69 -19.83
C THR A 185 -14.78 -5.60 -18.90
N LYS A 186 -15.04 -5.51 -17.59
CA LYS A 186 -14.41 -6.40 -16.60
C LYS A 186 -14.60 -7.88 -16.92
N LYS A 187 -15.73 -8.25 -17.54
CA LYS A 187 -16.01 -9.64 -17.97
C LYS A 187 -15.07 -10.10 -19.09
N GLU A 188 -14.76 -9.23 -20.05
CA GLU A 188 -13.83 -9.54 -21.15
C GLU A 188 -12.41 -9.74 -20.62
N ILE A 189 -11.97 -8.90 -19.68
CA ILE A 189 -10.65 -9.03 -19.05
C ILE A 189 -10.57 -10.33 -18.24
N VAL A 190 -11.59 -10.64 -17.43
CA VAL A 190 -11.64 -11.91 -16.67
C VAL A 190 -11.62 -13.11 -17.62
N ALA A 191 -12.42 -13.11 -18.69
CA ALA A 191 -12.44 -14.18 -19.69
C ALA A 191 -11.09 -14.35 -20.40
N PHE A 192 -10.33 -13.27 -20.59
CA PHE A 192 -8.96 -13.34 -21.11
C PHE A 192 -8.02 -14.00 -20.10
N ILE A 193 -8.11 -13.64 -18.81
CA ILE A 193 -7.26 -14.23 -17.76
C ILE A 193 -7.56 -15.74 -17.61
N GLU A 194 -8.82 -16.16 -17.71
CA GLU A 194 -9.24 -17.57 -17.67
C GLU A 194 -8.65 -18.42 -18.82
N GLN A 195 -8.25 -17.80 -19.93
CA GLN A 195 -7.61 -18.49 -21.06
C GLN A 195 -6.12 -18.70 -20.87
N LEU A 196 -5.52 -18.10 -19.84
CA LEU A 196 -4.08 -18.20 -19.60
C LEU A 196 -3.71 -19.59 -19.08
N SER A 197 -2.55 -20.08 -19.54
CA SER A 197 -1.93 -21.27 -18.95
C SER A 197 -1.45 -20.98 -17.53
N SER A 198 -1.30 -22.03 -16.71
CA SER A 198 -0.76 -21.90 -15.34
C SER A 198 0.60 -21.20 -15.29
N GLY A 199 1.46 -21.41 -16.30
CA GLY A 199 2.76 -20.74 -16.38
C GLY A 199 2.65 -19.24 -16.68
N GLN A 200 1.67 -18.83 -17.50
CA GLN A 200 1.39 -17.42 -17.76
C GLN A 200 0.77 -16.73 -16.54
N PHE A 201 -0.17 -17.41 -15.89
CA PHE A 201 -0.79 -16.90 -14.68
C PHE A 201 0.21 -16.75 -13.53
N SER A 202 1.15 -17.68 -13.38
CA SER A 202 2.21 -17.58 -12.36
C SER A 202 3.09 -16.33 -12.52
N LYS A 203 3.29 -15.83 -13.76
CA LYS A 203 3.99 -14.55 -13.97
C LYS A 203 3.19 -13.36 -13.43
N ILE A 204 1.86 -13.42 -13.51
CA ILE A 204 0.96 -12.42 -12.91
C ILE A 204 1.02 -12.52 -11.38
N GLU A 205 1.04 -13.72 -10.81
CA GLU A 205 1.22 -13.90 -9.37
C GLU A 205 2.57 -13.33 -8.90
N GLN A 206 3.63 -13.49 -9.68
CA GLN A 206 4.95 -12.92 -9.38
C GLN A 206 4.92 -11.38 -9.31
N PHE A 207 4.12 -10.71 -10.14
CA PHE A 207 3.92 -9.26 -10.03
C PHE A 207 3.37 -8.85 -8.66
N PHE A 208 2.35 -9.57 -8.15
CA PHE A 208 1.78 -9.30 -6.83
C PHE A 208 2.76 -9.62 -5.69
N ALA A 209 3.52 -10.72 -5.82
CA ALA A 209 4.51 -11.13 -4.83
C ALA A 209 5.68 -10.13 -4.71
N THR A 210 6.05 -9.49 -5.82
CA THR A 210 7.20 -8.59 -5.91
C THR A 210 6.81 -7.11 -5.88
N MET A 211 5.54 -6.79 -5.56
CA MET A 211 5.08 -5.40 -5.50
C MET A 211 5.97 -4.53 -4.60
N PRO A 212 6.21 -3.27 -4.96
CA PRO A 212 6.88 -2.31 -4.09
C PRO A 212 6.18 -2.18 -2.75
N LYS A 213 6.95 -2.26 -1.66
CA LYS A 213 6.43 -2.08 -0.29
C LYS A 213 7.29 -1.10 0.46
N LEU A 214 6.66 -0.35 1.38
CA LEU A 214 7.42 0.37 2.39
C LEU A 214 7.79 -0.59 3.50
N GLN A 215 9.10 -0.69 3.76
CA GLN A 215 9.59 -1.51 4.84
C GLN A 215 10.68 -0.81 5.63
N TYR A 216 10.73 -1.15 6.91
CA TYR A 216 11.90 -0.95 7.74
C TYR A 216 12.57 -2.31 7.97
N LYS A 217 13.88 -2.37 7.78
CA LYS A 217 14.72 -3.52 8.14
C LYS A 217 15.66 -3.10 9.24
N GLY A 218 15.58 -3.78 10.38
CA GLY A 218 16.42 -3.52 11.54
C GLY A 218 16.77 -4.80 12.28
N LYS A 219 17.50 -4.66 13.38
CA LYS A 219 17.85 -5.77 14.24
C LYS A 219 17.42 -5.49 15.67
N ILE A 220 16.89 -6.51 16.34
CA ILE A 220 16.54 -6.47 17.76
C ILE A 220 17.26 -7.59 18.49
N THR A 221 17.67 -7.35 19.73
CA THR A 221 18.26 -8.37 20.59
C THR A 221 17.24 -8.79 21.63
N ASN A 222 16.96 -10.09 21.70
CA ASN A 222 16.08 -10.64 22.71
C ASN A 222 16.77 -10.55 24.10
N PRO A 223 16.18 -9.86 25.09
CA PRO A 223 16.78 -9.71 26.42
C PRO A 223 16.84 -11.02 27.21
N ASN A 224 16.01 -12.01 26.88
CA ASN A 224 15.93 -13.30 27.59
C ASN A 224 16.93 -14.32 27.05
N THR A 225 17.13 -14.36 25.73
CA THR A 225 17.99 -15.36 25.07
C THR A 225 19.33 -14.78 24.58
N ASN A 226 19.45 -13.45 24.53
CA ASN A 226 20.55 -12.69 23.91
C ASN A 226 20.75 -12.98 22.41
N VAL A 227 19.73 -13.51 21.73
CA VAL A 227 19.78 -13.74 20.28
C VAL A 227 19.45 -12.44 19.55
N GLU A 228 20.29 -12.07 18.59
CA GLU A 228 20.02 -10.98 17.64
C GLU A 228 19.18 -11.53 16.49
N SER A 229 18.02 -10.92 16.26
CA SER A 229 17.09 -11.28 15.18
C SER A 229 16.87 -10.08 14.27
N GLU A 230 16.76 -10.32 12.96
CA GLU A 230 16.32 -9.32 12.01
C GLU A 230 14.80 -9.12 12.13
N VAL A 231 14.36 -7.87 12.17
CA VAL A 231 12.96 -7.49 12.17
C VAL A 231 12.66 -6.71 10.90
N VAL A 232 11.63 -7.15 10.21
CA VAL A 232 11.07 -6.46 9.05
C VAL A 232 9.70 -5.93 9.46
N VAL A 233 9.53 -4.60 9.38
CA VAL A 233 8.25 -3.94 9.66
C VAL A 233 7.69 -3.42 8.34
N GLU A 234 6.53 -3.94 7.96
CA GLU A 234 5.83 -3.67 6.71
C GLU A 234 4.35 -3.39 6.96
N GLY A 235 3.76 -2.53 6.12
CA GLY A 235 2.31 -2.30 6.05
C GLY A 235 1.76 -1.37 7.14
N LEU A 236 0.73 -0.61 6.79
CA LEU A 236 0.06 0.37 7.67
C LEU A 236 -0.26 -0.18 9.06
N ALA A 237 -0.85 -1.38 9.16
CA ALA A 237 -1.26 -1.95 10.45
C ALA A 237 -0.08 -2.09 11.43
N ASN A 238 1.10 -2.47 10.96
CA ASN A 238 2.28 -2.62 11.83
C ASN A 238 2.95 -1.28 12.16
N PHE A 239 2.75 -0.24 11.34
CA PHE A 239 3.21 1.12 11.66
C PHE A 239 2.30 1.83 12.68
N PHE A 240 1.16 1.24 13.05
CA PHE A 240 0.16 1.83 13.95
C PHE A 240 -0.25 0.97 15.15
N ALA A 241 0.22 -0.27 15.24
CA ALA A 241 -0.05 -1.19 16.35
C ALA A 241 0.87 -0.94 17.56
#